data_AF-A0A241UZH1-F1
#
_entry.id   AF-A0A241UZH1-F1
#
_cell.length_a   1.000
_cell.length_b   1.000
_cell.length_c   1.000
_cell.angle_alpha   90.00
_cell.angle_beta   90.00
_cell.angle_gamma   90.00
#
_symmetry.space_group_name_H-M   'P 1'
#
loop_
_entity.id
_entity.type
_entity.pdbx_description
1 polymer ?
#
loop_
_entity_poly.entity_id
_entity_poly.type
_entity_poly.pdbx_seq_one_letter_code
_entity_poly.pdbx_strand_id
1 'polypeptide(L)'
;MDLRDQFAMAALQGFISHRGFLCVNEQAAKRCYEIADAMIAEREKDSVDSVTDAKAQLVRAIELEHNITVSEHLCIVHLIHCLRFGFVPKKEDV
;
A
#
# COMPACT_ATOMS: atom_id res chain seq x y z
N MET A 1 10.29 -0.22 13.68
CA MET A 1 8.93 -0.19 14.25
C MET A 1 7.98 0.03 13.10
N ASP A 2 7.30 -1.02 12.68
CA ASP A 2 6.39 -0.97 11.53
C ASP A 2 4.99 -0.45 11.95
N LEU A 3 4.07 -0.34 10.99
CA LEU A 3 2.69 0.12 11.27
C LEU A 3 1.94 -0.85 12.20
N ARG A 4 2.26 -2.14 12.11
CA ARG A 4 1.67 -3.19 12.94
C ARG A 4 2.08 -3.03 14.39
N ASP A 5 3.36 -2.77 14.65
CA ASP A 5 3.89 -2.46 15.99
C ASP A 5 3.22 -1.22 16.57
N GLN A 6 3.01 -0.17 15.77
CA GLN A 6 2.34 1.06 16.22
C GLN A 6 0.89 0.80 16.65
N PHE A 7 0.13 0.03 15.86
CA PHE A 7 -1.23 -0.35 16.23
C PHE A 7 -1.27 -1.30 17.42
N ALA A 8 -0.36 -2.26 17.51
CA ALA A 8 -0.28 -3.17 18.66
C ALA A 8 0.04 -2.41 19.96
N MET A 9 0.95 -1.43 19.90
CA MET A 9 1.26 -0.54 21.03
C MET A 9 0.05 0.33 21.42
N ALA A 10 -0.69 0.87 20.46
CA ALA A 10 -1.90 1.65 20.73
C ALA A 10 -2.99 0.79 21.38
N ALA A 11 -3.20 -0.43 20.88
CA ALA A 11 -4.13 -1.39 21.46
C ALA A 11 -3.72 -1.79 22.89
N LEU A 12 -2.43 -2.03 23.12
CA LEU A 12 -1.90 -2.35 24.44
C LEU A 12 -2.05 -1.18 25.41
N GLN A 13 -1.81 0.05 24.97
CA GLN A 13 -1.99 1.25 25.78
C GLN A 13 -3.47 1.40 26.19
N GLY A 14 -4.40 1.23 25.25
CA GLY A 14 -5.84 1.23 25.55
C GLY A 14 -6.24 0.12 26.52
N PHE A 15 -5.68 -1.08 26.36
CA PHE A 15 -5.89 -2.20 27.27
C PHE A 15 -5.40 -1.89 28.68
N ILE A 16 -4.18 -1.34 28.82
CA ILE A 16 -3.60 -0.93 30.10
C ILE A 16 -4.45 0.15 30.75
N SER A 17 -4.90 1.16 29.99
CA SER A 17 -5.77 2.22 30.51
C SER A 17 -7.12 1.70 31.02
N HIS A 18 -7.65 0.63 30.42
CA HIS A 18 -8.97 0.08 30.79
C HIS A 18 -8.91 -1.02 31.87
N ARG A 19 -7.87 -1.86 31.87
CA ARG A 19 -7.76 -3.05 32.74
C ARG A 19 -6.62 -2.96 33.77
N GLY A 20 -5.70 -2.02 33.60
CA GLY A 20 -4.52 -1.87 34.44
C GLY A 20 -3.32 -2.70 33.96
N PHE A 21 -2.12 -2.20 34.24
CA PHE A 21 -0.85 -2.77 33.78
C PHE A 21 -0.61 -4.21 34.27
N LEU A 22 -1.04 -4.54 35.49
CA LEU A 22 -0.86 -5.87 36.08
C LEU A 22 -1.65 -6.97 35.36
N CYS A 23 -2.61 -6.60 34.51
CA CYS A 23 -3.36 -7.53 33.67
C CYS A 23 -2.69 -7.81 32.33
N VAL A 24 -1.55 -7.18 32.02
CA VAL A 24 -0.78 -7.43 30.80
C VAL A 24 -0.04 -8.76 30.94
N ASN A 25 -0.30 -9.67 30.02
CA ASN A 25 0.36 -10.97 29.92
C ASN A 25 0.59 -11.31 28.44
N GLU A 26 1.20 -12.47 28.18
CA GLU A 26 1.48 -12.92 26.81
C GLU A 26 0.22 -12.99 25.94
N GLN A 27 -0.92 -13.40 26.52
CA GLN A 27 -2.18 -13.47 25.78
C GLN A 27 -2.74 -12.09 25.44
N ALA A 28 -2.59 -11.11 26.33
CA ALA A 28 -2.94 -9.72 26.06
C ALA A 28 -2.08 -9.15 24.93
N ALA A 29 -0.77 -9.43 24.92
CA ALA A 29 0.12 -9.01 23.85
C ALA A 29 -0.27 -9.63 22.49
N LYS A 30 -0.58 -10.94 22.45
CA LYS A 30 -1.07 -11.61 21.23
C LYS A 30 -2.34 -10.96 20.69
N ARG A 31 -3.32 -10.70 21.56
CA ARG A 31 -4.58 -10.02 21.19
C ARG A 31 -4.35 -8.61 20.65
N CYS A 32 -3.36 -7.88 21.15
CA CYS A 32 -3.04 -6.54 20.62
C CYS A 32 -2.51 -6.62 19.19
N TYR A 33 -1.73 -7.65 18.86
CA TYR A 33 -1.30 -7.89 17.48
C TYR A 33 -2.45 -8.37 16.58
N GLU A 34 -3.39 -9.17 17.10
CA GLU A 34 -4.61 -9.53 16.35
C GLU A 34 -5.47 -8.29 16.02
N ILE A 35 -5.59 -7.36 16.97
CA ILE A 35 -6.26 -6.06 16.74
C ILE A 35 -5.51 -5.25 15.69
N ALA A 36 -4.18 -5.18 15.77
CA ALA A 36 -3.36 -4.48 14.79
C ALA A 36 -3.57 -5.05 13.37
N ASP A 37 -3.60 -6.37 13.23
CA ASP A 37 -3.83 -7.04 11.95
C ASP A 37 -5.22 -6.70 11.39
N ALA A 38 -6.25 -6.66 12.24
CA ALA A 38 -7.60 -6.25 11.82
C ALA A 38 -7.66 -4.78 11.38
N MET A 39 -6.94 -3.87 12.05
CA MET A 39 -6.86 -2.46 11.67
C MET A 39 -6.15 -2.26 10.32
N ILE A 40 -5.11 -3.04 10.04
CA ILE A 40 -4.43 -3.04 8.75
C ILE A 40 -5.39 -3.56 7.66
N ALA A 41 -6.07 -4.67 7.91
CA ALA A 41 -7.00 -5.26 6.95
C ALA A 41 -8.15 -4.29 6.59
N GLU A 42 -8.76 -3.62 7.57
CA GLU A 42 -9.80 -2.60 7.28
C GLU A 42 -9.21 -1.37 6.57
N ARG A 43 -7.96 -0.98 6.86
CA ARG A 43 -7.28 0.09 6.12
C ARG A 43 -7.01 -0.29 4.66
N GLU A 44 -6.71 -1.56 4.39
CA GLU A 44 -6.43 -2.07 3.05
C GLU A 44 -7.71 -2.35 2.24
N LYS A 45 -8.84 -2.57 2.91
CA LYS A 45 -10.15 -2.82 2.29
C LYS A 45 -10.63 -1.69 1.37
N ASP A 46 -10.28 -0.45 1.71
CA ASP A 46 -10.59 0.75 0.92
C ASP A 46 -9.36 1.26 0.13
N SER A 47 -8.28 0.47 0.03
CA SER A 47 -7.12 0.83 -0.77
C SER A 47 -7.49 0.78 -2.25
N VAL A 48 -7.68 1.96 -2.85
CA VAL A 48 -7.84 2.17 -4.30
C VAL A 48 -6.52 1.83 -4.99
N ASP A 49 -6.30 0.54 -5.23
CA ASP A 49 -5.11 -0.09 -5.81
C ASP A 49 -3.79 0.26 -5.09
N SER A 50 -2.90 -0.72 -4.90
CA SER A 50 -1.53 -0.35 -4.54
C SER A 50 -0.95 0.50 -5.69
N VAL A 51 -0.04 1.45 -5.39
CA VAL A 51 0.63 2.24 -6.44
C VAL A 51 1.26 1.33 -7.50
N THR A 52 1.71 0.14 -7.09
CA THR A 52 2.22 -0.91 -7.98
C THR A 52 1.14 -1.51 -8.86
N ASP A 53 -0.03 -1.84 -8.31
CA ASP A 53 -1.16 -2.39 -9.08
C ASP A 53 -1.71 -1.37 -10.07
N ALA A 54 -1.89 -0.12 -9.65
CA ALA A 54 -2.32 0.96 -10.54
C ALA A 54 -1.32 1.16 -11.70
N LYS A 55 -0.01 1.07 -11.41
CA LYS A 55 1.05 1.17 -12.42
C LYS A 55 1.04 -0.02 -13.38
N ALA A 56 0.85 -1.23 -12.87
CA ALA A 56 0.74 -2.44 -13.68
C ALA A 56 -0.51 -2.41 -14.59
N GLN A 57 -1.65 -1.95 -14.07
CA GLN A 57 -2.87 -1.74 -14.85
C GLN A 57 -2.64 -0.71 -15.97
N LEU A 58 -1.95 0.39 -15.68
CA LEU A 58 -1.62 1.41 -16.68
C LEU A 58 -0.69 0.89 -17.78
N VAL A 59 0.35 0.12 -17.43
CA VAL A 59 1.24 -0.53 -18.41
C VAL A 59 0.44 -1.45 -19.33
N ARG A 60 -0.42 -2.32 -18.77
CA ARG A 60 -1.28 -3.21 -19.56
C ARG A 60 -2.21 -2.44 -20.49
N ALA A 61 -2.80 -1.33 -20.03
CA ALA A 61 -3.67 -0.50 -20.86
C ALA A 61 -2.92 0.08 -22.06
N ILE A 62 -1.69 0.57 -21.86
CA ILE A 62 -0.86 1.10 -22.95
C ILE A 62 -0.46 0.01 -23.95
N GLU A 63 -0.08 -1.17 -23.46
CA GLU A 63 0.27 -2.32 -24.30
C GLU A 63 -0.92 -2.76 -25.16
N LEU A 64 -2.15 -2.74 -24.62
CA LEU A 64 -3.36 -3.09 -25.36
C LEU A 64 -3.77 -2.04 -26.40
N GLU A 65 -3.63 -0.75 -26.08
CA GLU A 65 -4.11 0.34 -26.94
C GLU A 65 -3.13 0.67 -28.08
N HIS A 66 -1.83 0.67 -27.78
CA HIS A 66 -0.80 1.14 -28.71
C HIS A 66 0.15 0.03 -29.20
N ASN A 67 0.02 -1.20 -28.68
CA ASN A 67 0.88 -2.35 -29.02
C ASN A 67 2.39 -2.07 -28.84
N ILE A 68 2.74 -1.27 -27.83
CA ILE A 68 4.10 -0.93 -27.44
C ILE A 68 4.45 -1.55 -26.10
N THR A 69 5.67 -2.06 -25.95
CA THR A 69 6.17 -2.58 -24.67
C THR A 69 6.71 -1.44 -23.82
N VAL A 70 6.19 -1.31 -22.59
CA VAL A 70 6.51 -0.18 -21.71
C VAL A 70 7.14 -0.69 -20.42
N SER A 71 8.30 -0.12 -20.05
CA SER A 71 8.99 -0.52 -18.82
C SER A 71 8.19 -0.10 -17.58
N GLU A 72 8.03 -1.03 -16.65
CA GLU A 72 7.47 -0.79 -15.32
C GLU A 72 8.28 0.21 -14.48
N HIS A 73 9.51 0.54 -14.88
CA HIS A 73 10.35 1.53 -14.17
C HIS A 73 10.06 2.97 -14.57
N LEU A 74 9.27 3.21 -15.64
CA LEU A 74 8.90 4.57 -16.06
C LEU A 74 8.09 5.28 -14.97
N CYS A 75 8.27 6.60 -14.82
CA CYS A 75 7.44 7.36 -13.90
C CYS A 75 6.00 7.48 -14.43
N ILE A 76 5.04 7.75 -13.54
CA ILE A 76 3.61 7.85 -13.89
C ILE A 76 3.39 8.89 -15.01
N VAL A 77 4.11 10.00 -14.99
CA VAL A 77 4.00 11.06 -16.02
C VAL A 77 4.36 10.51 -17.41
N HIS A 78 5.43 9.71 -17.51
CA HIS A 78 5.81 9.08 -18.78
C HIS A 78 4.81 8.01 -19.22
N LEU A 79 4.25 7.22 -18.29
CA LEU A 79 3.21 6.25 -18.61
C LEU A 79 1.94 6.92 -19.15
N ILE A 80 1.50 8.02 -18.54
CA ILE A 80 0.38 8.82 -19.04
C ILE A 80 0.69 9.41 -20.43
N HIS A 81 1.93 9.84 -20.66
CA HIS A 81 2.37 10.30 -21.98
C HIS A 81 2.29 9.17 -23.02
N CYS A 82 2.80 7.97 -22.69
CA CYS A 82 2.70 6.80 -23.56
C CYS A 82 1.24 6.46 -23.90
N LEU A 83 0.32 6.55 -22.91
CA LEU A 83 -1.10 6.31 -23.12
C LEU A 83 -1.73 7.34 -24.07
N ARG A 84 -1.34 8.62 -23.97
CA ARG A 84 -1.90 9.70 -24.80
C ARG A 84 -1.37 9.73 -26.22
N PHE A 85 -0.10 9.39 -26.42
CA PHE A 85 0.60 9.65 -27.68
C PHE A 85 1.12 8.40 -28.39
N GLY A 86 1.09 7.23 -27.74
CA GLY A 86 1.47 5.95 -28.37
C GLY A 86 2.96 5.75 -28.61
N PHE A 87 3.83 6.51 -27.94
CA PHE A 87 5.27 6.29 -27.97
C PHE A 87 5.94 6.61 -26.63
N VAL A 88 7.08 5.98 -26.39
CA VAL A 88 7.89 6.19 -25.17
C VAL A 88 8.71 7.47 -25.34
N PRO A 89 8.52 8.50 -24.49
CA PRO A 89 9.29 9.73 -24.57
C PRO A 89 10.78 9.42 -24.34
N LYS A 90 11.65 9.94 -25.21
CA LYS A 90 13.09 9.86 -25.01
C LYS A 90 13.50 10.91 -23.99
N LYS A 91 14.65 10.71 -23.36
CA LYS A 91 15.22 11.63 -22.36
C LYS A 91 15.45 13.06 -22.92
N GLU A 92 15.39 13.21 -24.23
CA GLU A 92 15.54 14.47 -24.99
C GLU A 92 14.21 15.22 -25.18
N ASP A 93 13.07 14.58 -24.87
CA ASP A 93 11.72 15.10 -25.13
C ASP A 93 11.08 15.81 -23.91
N VAL A 94 11.83 16.02 -22.81
CA VAL A 94 11.37 16.64 -21.55
C VAL A 94 12.25 17.82 -21.15
#